data_AF-A0AA51P8U4-F1
#
_entry.id   AF-A0AA51P8U4-F1
#
_cell.length_a   1.000
_cell.length_b   1.000
_cell.length_c   1.000
_cell.angle_alpha   90.00
_cell.angle_beta   90.00
_cell.angle_gamma   90.00
#
_symmetry.space_group_name_H-M   'P 1'
#
loop_
_entity.id
_entity.type
_entity.pdbx_description
1 polymer ?
#
loop_
_entity_poly.entity_id
_entity_poly.type
_entity_poly.pdbx_seq_one_letter_code
_entity_poly.pdbx_strand_id
1 'polypeptide(L)' 'YDSEVEDKFRMKIYAENKHKIAKHNQKYEKGLVTYRLKTNKYSDMLHHEFVHTLNGFN' A
#
# COMPACT_ATOMS: atom_id res chain seq x y z
N TYR A 1 4.10 14.84 9.33
CA TYR A 1 3.84 13.88 10.40
C TYR A 1 4.33 14.51 11.69
N ASP A 2 3.51 14.53 12.73
CA ASP A 2 3.73 15.37 13.92
C ASP A 2 4.72 14.75 14.92
N SER A 3 5.17 13.51 14.66
CA SER A 3 6.18 12.82 15.46
C SER A 3 7.08 11.90 14.64
N GLU A 4 8.34 11.74 15.06
CA GLU A 4 9.27 10.76 14.46
C GLU A 4 8.77 9.31 14.54
N VAL A 5 7.92 9.02 15.52
CA VAL A 5 7.30 7.70 15.70
C VAL A 5 6.33 7.43 14.56
N GLU A 6 5.54 8.42 14.19
CA GLU A 6 4.60 8.32 13.07
C GLU A 6 5.35 8.20 11.74
N ASP A 7 6.43 8.95 11.54
CA ASP A 7 7.28 8.84 10.34
C ASP A 7 7.85 7.43 10.15
N LYS A 8 8.40 6.83 11.22
CA LYS A 8 8.92 5.45 11.18
C LYS A 8 7.82 4.44 10.90
N PHE A 9 6.63 4.65 11.46
CA PHE A 9 5.48 3.80 11.24
C PHE A 9 4.99 3.87 9.78
N ARG A 10 4.86 5.08 9.22
CA ARG A 10 4.49 5.33 7.82
C ARG A 10 5.51 4.75 6.85
N MET A 11 6.80 4.88 7.15
CA MET A 11 7.88 4.28 6.37
C MET A 11 7.79 2.74 6.36
N LYS A 12 7.46 2.13 7.50
CA LYS A 12 7.25 0.68 7.60
C LYS A 12 6.06 0.23 6.73
N ILE A 13 4.94 0.95 6.77
CA ILE A 13 3.76 0.66 5.94
C ILE A 13 4.10 0.75 4.45
N TYR A 14 4.82 1.79 4.05
CA TYR A 14 5.28 1.95 2.67
C TYR A 14 6.16 0.79 2.21
N ALA A 15 7.09 0.33 3.05
CA ALA A 15 7.95 -0.81 2.75
C ALA A 15 7.13 -2.11 2.58
N GLU A 16 6.16 -2.36 3.45
CA GLU A 16 5.27 -3.53 3.36
C GLU A 16 4.41 -3.48 2.08
N ASN A 17 3.83 -2.32 1.75
CA ASN A 17 3.03 -2.15 0.54
C ASN A 17 3.88 -2.30 -0.73
N LYS A 18 5.10 -1.74 -0.75
CA LYS A 18 6.03 -1.92 -1.87
C LYS A 18 6.39 -3.40 -2.09
N HIS A 19 6.59 -4.16 -1.01
CA HIS A 19 6.84 -5.60 -1.09
C HIS A 19 5.64 -6.37 -1.66
N LYS A 20 4.42 -6.02 -1.24
CA LYS A 20 3.19 -6.61 -1.81
C LYS A 20 3.06 -6.31 -3.31
N ILE A 21 3.34 -5.08 -3.73
CA ILE A 21 3.34 -4.67 -5.14
C ILE A 21 4.36 -5.49 -5.94
N ALA A 22 5.58 -5.64 -5.43
CA ALA A 22 6.62 -6.43 -6.09
C ALA A 22 6.19 -7.90 -6.25
N LYS A 23 5.63 -8.52 -5.21
CA LYS A 23 5.08 -9.88 -5.27
C LYS A 23 3.95 -10.02 -6.28
N HIS A 24 3.06 -9.03 -6.37
CA HIS A 24 1.98 -9.02 -7.34
C HIS A 24 2.50 -8.88 -8.77
N ASN A 25 3.47 -7.99 -9.00
CA ASN A 25 4.07 -7.80 -10.31
C ASN A 25 4.86 -9.02 -10.78
N GLN A 26 5.52 -9.76 -9.87
CA GLN A 26 6.11 -11.06 -10.20
C GLN A 26 5.05 -12.09 -10.64
N LYS A 27 3.86 -12.09 -10.03
CA LYS A 27 2.75 -12.95 -10.47
C LYS A 27 2.22 -12.52 -11.83
N TYR A 28 2.19 -11.22 -12.10
CA TYR A 28 1.78 -10.66 -13.39
C TYR A 28 2.74 -11.11 -14.50
N GLU A 29 4.05 -11.04 -14.26
CA GLU A 29 5.07 -11.51 -15.21
C GLU A 29 4.94 -13.01 -15.51
N LYS A 30 4.46 -13.80 -14.55
CA LYS A 30 4.13 -15.22 -14.73
C LYS A 30 2.77 -15.48 -15.41
N GLY A 31 2.03 -14.43 -15.75
CA GLY A 31 0.69 -14.54 -16.34
C GLY A 31 -0.42 -15.01 -15.37
N LEU A 32 -0.17 -15.00 -14.05
CA LEU A 32 -1.13 -15.47 -13.05
C LEU A 32 -2.18 -14.40 -12.67
N VAL A 33 -1.92 -13.14 -12.99
CA VAL A 33 -2.82 -12.01 -12.74
C VAL A 33 -2.84 -11.10 -13.97
N THR A 34 -3.95 -10.40 -14.20
CA THR A 34 -4.20 -9.63 -15.42
C THR A 34 -3.76 -8.16 -15.34
N TYR A 35 -3.36 -7.68 -14.17
CA TYR A 35 -2.99 -6.28 -13.94
C TYR A 35 -1.67 -6.13 -13.17
N ARG A 36 -1.06 -4.94 -13.25
CA ARG A 36 0.13 -4.58 -12.47
C ARG A 36 -0.25 -3.59 -11.39
N LEU A 37 0.45 -3.65 -10.28
CA LEU A 37 0.34 -2.65 -9.21
C LEU A 37 1.52 -1.67 -9.30
N LYS A 38 1.27 -0.41 -8.92
CA LYS A 38 2.27 0.65 -8.83
C LYS A 38 2.10 1.39 -7.51
N THR A 39 3.19 1.89 -6.96
CA THR A 39 3.15 2.79 -5.80
C THR A 39 2.46 4.10 -6.21
N ASN A 40 1.46 4.50 -5.43
CA ASN A 40 0.73 5.75 -5.58
C ASN A 40 0.78 6.55 -4.26
N LYS A 41 0.09 7.69 -4.21
CA LYS A 41 0.01 8.55 -3.02
C LYS A 41 -0.70 7.92 -1.80
N TYR A 42 -1.23 6.70 -1.94
CA TYR A 42 -1.88 5.94 -0.87
C TYR A 42 -0.99 4.78 -0.39
N SER A 43 0.27 4.74 -0.83
CA SER A 43 1.19 3.63 -0.51
C SER A 43 1.63 3.61 0.95
N ASP A 44 1.48 4.72 1.67
CA ASP A 44 1.78 4.92 3.10
C ASP A 44 0.52 4.84 3.99
N MET A 45 -0.65 4.57 3.39
CA MET A 45 -1.89 4.36 4.12
C MET A 45 -2.07 2.88 4.47
N LEU A 46 -2.56 2.63 5.68
CA LEU A 46 -3.04 1.30 6.08
C LEU A 46 -4.35 0.98 5.36
N HIS A 47 -4.61 -0.30 5.17
CA HIS A 47 -5.86 -0.75 4.55
C HIS A 47 -7.10 -0.27 5.32
N HIS A 48 -7.06 -0.23 6.66
CA HIS A 48 -8.17 0.30 7.46
C HIS A 48 -8.35 1.81 7.26
N GLU A 49 -7.27 2.58 7.15
CA GLU A 49 -7.34 4.03 6.94
C GLU A 49 -7.90 4.33 5.56
N PHE A 50 -7.43 3.60 4.55
CA PHE A 50 -7.92 3.69 3.18
C PHE A 50 -9.42 3.37 3.11
N VAL A 51 -9.86 2.28 3.76
CA VAL A 51 -11.29 1.92 3.82
C VAL A 51 -12.09 3.02 4.53
N HIS A 52 -11.61 3.55 5.65
CA HIS A 52 -12.34 4.59 6.38
C HIS A 52 -12.40 5.94 5.63
N THR A 53 -11.37 6.29 4.84
CA THR A 53 -11.35 7.55 4.08
C THR A 53 -12.04 7.46 2.72
N LEU A 54 -12.08 6.28 2.08
CA LEU A 54 -12.58 6.13 0.70
C LEU A 54 -13.82 5.25 0.56
N ASN A 55 -14.19 4.47 1.58
CA ASN A 55 -15.50 3.84 1.65
C ASN A 55 -16.39 4.69 2.55
N GLY A 56 -17.24 5.52 1.94
CA GLY A 56 -18.17 6.43 2.62
C GLY A 56 -19.32 5.75 3.38
N PHE A 57 -19.09 4.56 3.94
CA PHE A 57 -20.01 3.92 4.90
C PHE A 57 -19.56 4.31 6.31
N ASN A 58 -20.25 5.29 6.88
CA ASN A 58 -20.28 5.57 8.32
C ASN A 58 -21.37 4.74 8.99
#